data_AF-A0A7S2P7V3-F1
#
_entry.id   AF-A0A7S2P7V3-F1
#
_cell.length_a   1.000
_cell.length_b   1.000
_cell.length_c   1.000
_cell.angle_alpha   90.00
_cell.angle_beta   90.00
_cell.angle_gamma   90.00
#
_symmetry.space_group_name_H-M   'P 1'
#
loop_
_entity.id
_entity.type
_entity.pdbx_description
1 polymer ?
#
loop_
_entity_poly.entity_id
_entity_poly.type
_entity_poly.pdbx_seq_one_letter_code
_entity_poly.pdbx_strand_id
1 'polypeptide(L)'
;PSWAKQSHNGVKGAAQRAETLLNQMEELSSKYNIVELRPNVFSYTAVINAWANCRERGIGAPMKAEALLRRMEKLYVETEDDRVKPDVVAYSTVINAWAKSREGGAPERAEAILHRLEHAYEQTNDVHLQPNVVTYTTVISAYANSNEPDAPLMAEAILEHMEALYKSGEVWEGAKPRTASYNAVIDSWARASHTIEEAAQRAEDILERMEKLHNANDDADVEPNTRSYSEVIFAWSKSRAKGVALKALKM
;
A
#
# COMPACT_ATOMS: atom_id res chain seq x y z
N PRO A 1 9.44 -19.57 30.22
CA PRO A 1 8.10 -19.33 29.59
C PRO A 1 8.26 -18.95 28.11
N SER A 2 8.36 -19.95 27.24
CA SER A 2 8.64 -19.83 25.79
C SER A 2 7.39 -19.86 24.91
N TRP A 3 6.19 -19.68 25.48
CA TRP A 3 4.93 -19.79 24.74
C TRP A 3 4.55 -18.50 23.98
N ALA A 4 5.11 -17.34 24.36
CA ALA A 4 4.79 -16.05 23.73
C ALA A 4 5.50 -15.79 22.38
N LYS A 5 6.44 -16.65 21.95
CA LYS A 5 7.13 -16.50 20.65
C LYS A 5 6.57 -17.39 19.53
N GLN A 6 5.55 -18.20 19.81
CA GLN A 6 4.91 -19.08 18.81
C GLN A 6 3.63 -18.50 18.19
N SER A 7 3.11 -17.35 18.66
CA SER A 7 1.82 -16.79 18.19
C SER A 7 1.86 -16.06 16.84
N HIS A 8 3.02 -15.91 16.20
CA HIS A 8 3.16 -15.19 14.92
C HIS A 8 3.51 -16.07 13.71
N ASN A 9 3.57 -17.39 13.88
CA ASN A 9 3.57 -18.31 12.75
C ASN A 9 2.12 -18.63 12.42
N GLY A 10 1.55 -17.92 11.42
CA GLY A 10 0.26 -18.30 10.86
C GLY A 10 0.24 -19.79 10.54
N VAL A 11 -0.85 -20.47 10.90
CA VAL A 11 -1.01 -21.91 10.64
C VAL A 11 -0.79 -22.14 9.15
N LYS A 12 0.20 -22.97 8.80
CA LYS A 12 0.48 -23.32 7.39
C LYS A 12 -0.80 -23.86 6.77
N GLY A 13 -1.14 -23.40 5.57
CA GLY A 13 -2.38 -23.79 4.91
C GLY A 13 -3.63 -23.04 5.35
N ALA A 14 -3.57 -22.09 6.30
CA ALA A 14 -4.77 -21.38 6.78
C ALA A 14 -5.46 -20.57 5.69
N ALA A 15 -4.69 -19.85 4.87
CA ALA A 15 -5.24 -19.07 3.75
C ALA A 15 -5.87 -19.99 2.68
N GLN A 16 -5.18 -21.08 2.33
CA GLN A 16 -5.70 -22.13 1.44
C GLN A 16 -7.00 -22.73 1.97
N ARG A 17 -7.06 -23.00 3.28
CA ARG A 17 -8.24 -23.58 3.92
C ARG A 17 -9.41 -22.59 3.94
N ALA A 18 -9.15 -21.33 4.24
CA ALA A 18 -10.15 -20.27 4.21
C ALA A 18 -10.72 -20.09 2.79
N GLU A 19 -9.87 -20.08 1.76
CA GLU A 19 -10.28 -20.04 0.36
C GLU A 19 -11.11 -21.27 -0.03
N THR A 20 -10.71 -22.46 0.41
CA THR A 20 -11.48 -23.70 0.17
C THR A 20 -12.89 -23.60 0.78
N LEU A 21 -13.01 -23.06 2.00
CA LEU A 21 -14.32 -22.89 2.65
C LEU A 21 -15.19 -21.87 1.92
N LEU A 22 -14.62 -20.78 1.43
CA LEU A 22 -15.33 -19.80 0.61
C LEU A 22 -15.85 -20.42 -0.70
N ASN A 23 -15.02 -21.20 -1.38
CA ASN A 23 -15.43 -21.91 -2.59
C ASN A 23 -16.55 -22.92 -2.32
N GLN A 24 -16.49 -23.63 -1.18
CA GLN A 24 -17.58 -24.52 -0.75
C GLN A 24 -18.87 -23.75 -0.44
N MET A 25 -18.76 -22.59 0.21
CA MET A 25 -19.90 -21.71 0.50
C MET A 25 -20.61 -21.28 -0.79
N GLU A 26 -19.85 -20.86 -1.80
CA GLU A 26 -20.37 -20.50 -3.12
C GLU A 26 -20.99 -21.68 -3.87
N GLU A 27 -20.34 -22.84 -3.87
CA GLU A 27 -20.81 -24.04 -4.54
C GLU A 27 -22.15 -24.51 -3.94
N LEU A 28 -22.23 -24.59 -2.61
CA LEU A 28 -23.44 -24.99 -1.91
C LEU A 28 -24.56 -23.96 -2.08
N SER A 29 -24.25 -22.67 -2.00
CA SER A 29 -25.24 -21.61 -2.23
C SER A 29 -25.80 -21.71 -3.65
N SER A 30 -24.96 -21.94 -4.66
CA SER A 30 -25.37 -22.03 -6.06
C SER A 30 -26.16 -23.31 -6.35
N LYS A 31 -25.68 -24.45 -5.86
CA LYS A 31 -26.26 -25.78 -6.10
C LYS A 31 -27.65 -25.93 -5.48
N TYR A 32 -27.86 -25.38 -4.28
CA TYR A 32 -29.11 -25.51 -3.54
C TYR A 32 -29.94 -24.22 -3.53
N ASN A 33 -29.48 -23.17 -4.22
CA ASN A 33 -30.07 -21.83 -4.23
C ASN A 33 -30.38 -21.27 -2.82
N ILE A 34 -29.45 -21.51 -1.87
CA ILE A 34 -29.58 -21.03 -0.49
C ILE A 34 -29.03 -19.61 -0.43
N VAL A 35 -29.94 -18.64 -0.28
CA VAL A 35 -29.61 -17.20 -0.29
C VAL A 35 -28.81 -16.80 0.94
N GLU A 36 -29.10 -17.38 2.10
CA GLU A 36 -28.41 -17.13 3.37
C GLU A 36 -26.96 -17.63 3.38
N LEU A 37 -26.62 -18.54 2.47
CA LEU A 37 -25.27 -19.08 2.32
C LEU A 37 -24.44 -18.33 1.26
N ARG A 38 -24.99 -17.31 0.60
CA ARG A 38 -24.22 -16.52 -0.36
C ARG A 38 -23.08 -15.80 0.35
N PRO A 39 -21.84 -15.85 -0.17
CA PRO A 39 -20.76 -15.07 0.41
C PRO A 39 -21.07 -13.58 0.32
N ASN A 40 -20.48 -12.82 1.23
CA ASN A 40 -20.62 -11.37 1.28
C ASN A 40 -19.23 -10.72 1.43
N VAL A 41 -19.20 -9.39 1.52
CA VAL A 41 -17.98 -8.58 1.70
C VAL A 41 -17.14 -9.14 2.85
N PHE A 42 -17.75 -9.48 3.98
CA PHE A 42 -17.04 -10.04 5.13
C PHE A 42 -16.36 -11.37 4.80
N SER A 43 -17.08 -12.32 4.19
CA SER A 43 -16.52 -13.61 3.80
C SER A 43 -15.33 -13.47 2.85
N TYR A 44 -15.43 -12.61 1.83
CA TYR A 44 -14.34 -12.38 0.90
C TYR A 44 -13.16 -11.66 1.55
N THR A 45 -13.41 -10.55 2.25
CA THR A 45 -12.37 -9.76 2.93
C THR A 45 -11.62 -10.59 3.96
N ALA A 46 -12.30 -11.53 4.66
CA ALA A 46 -11.64 -12.47 5.56
C ALA A 46 -10.62 -13.38 4.84
N VAL A 47 -10.95 -13.91 3.66
CA VAL A 47 -10.03 -14.74 2.87
C VAL A 47 -8.92 -13.89 2.24
N ILE A 48 -9.25 -12.70 1.73
CA ILE A 48 -8.26 -11.73 1.22
C ILE A 48 -7.25 -11.39 2.31
N ASN A 49 -7.72 -11.11 3.54
CA ASN A 49 -6.86 -10.81 4.68
C ASN A 49 -6.01 -12.02 5.12
N ALA A 50 -6.55 -13.24 5.00
CA ALA A 50 -5.78 -14.47 5.24
C ALA A 50 -4.63 -14.60 4.21
N TRP A 51 -4.88 -14.30 2.94
CA TRP A 51 -3.85 -14.26 1.90
C TRP A 51 -2.84 -13.13 2.12
N ALA A 52 -3.29 -11.92 2.47
CA ALA A 52 -2.45 -10.75 2.71
C ALA A 52 -1.47 -10.93 3.89
N ASN A 53 -1.83 -11.75 4.88
CA ASN A 53 -0.95 -12.08 6.01
C ASN A 53 -0.22 -13.42 5.85
N CYS A 54 -0.39 -14.10 4.71
CA CYS A 54 0.31 -15.33 4.45
C CYS A 54 1.79 -15.04 4.17
N ARG A 55 2.68 -15.63 4.99
CA ARG A 55 4.14 -15.45 4.90
C ARG A 55 4.85 -16.55 4.11
N GLU A 56 4.08 -17.51 3.60
CA GLU A 56 4.60 -18.61 2.81
C GLU A 56 5.05 -18.09 1.44
N ARG A 57 6.32 -18.33 1.10
CA ARG A 57 6.91 -17.84 -0.14
C ARG A 57 6.58 -18.77 -1.31
N GLY A 58 6.44 -18.20 -2.50
CA GLY A 58 6.31 -18.97 -3.74
C GLY A 58 4.90 -19.52 -4.03
N ILE A 59 3.90 -19.14 -3.24
CA ILE A 59 2.51 -19.59 -3.45
C ILE A 59 1.60 -18.53 -4.09
N GLY A 60 2.17 -17.38 -4.49
CA GLY A 60 1.44 -16.29 -5.12
C GLY A 60 0.34 -15.70 -4.21
N ALA A 61 0.61 -15.61 -2.90
CA ALA A 61 -0.35 -15.07 -1.93
C ALA A 61 -0.98 -13.72 -2.34
N PRO A 62 -0.20 -12.70 -2.79
CA PRO A 62 -0.79 -11.44 -3.25
C PRO A 62 -1.63 -11.61 -4.53
N MET A 63 -1.22 -12.50 -5.46
CA MET A 63 -2.00 -12.81 -6.67
C MET A 63 -3.36 -13.42 -6.33
N LYS A 64 -3.43 -14.28 -5.31
CA LYS A 64 -4.69 -14.89 -4.84
C LYS A 64 -5.59 -13.87 -4.15
N ALA A 65 -5.03 -13.01 -3.31
CA ALA A 65 -5.76 -11.89 -2.72
C ALA A 65 -6.37 -11.00 -3.82
N GLU A 66 -5.60 -10.68 -4.85
CA GLU A 66 -6.07 -9.89 -5.99
C GLU A 66 -7.12 -10.62 -6.82
N ALA A 67 -6.97 -11.92 -7.06
CA ALA A 67 -7.95 -12.72 -7.79
C ALA A 67 -9.32 -12.74 -7.08
N LEU A 68 -9.32 -12.79 -5.74
CA LEU A 68 -10.56 -12.71 -4.94
C LEU A 68 -11.20 -11.32 -5.03
N LEU A 69 -10.43 -10.24 -5.00
CA LEU A 69 -10.96 -8.89 -5.21
C LEU A 69 -11.59 -8.75 -6.62
N ARG A 70 -10.90 -9.22 -7.66
CA ARG A 70 -11.46 -9.24 -9.03
C ARG A 70 -12.72 -10.07 -9.14
N ARG A 71 -12.82 -11.15 -8.36
CA ARG A 71 -14.01 -11.98 -8.28
C ARG A 71 -15.17 -11.23 -7.64
N MET A 72 -14.94 -10.49 -6.55
CA MET A 72 -15.95 -9.62 -5.94
C MET A 72 -16.46 -8.56 -6.94
N GLU A 73 -15.55 -7.86 -7.62
CA GLU A 73 -15.90 -6.86 -8.64
C GLU A 73 -16.78 -7.47 -9.73
N LYS A 74 -16.37 -8.63 -10.27
CA LYS A 74 -17.12 -9.33 -11.30
C LYS A 74 -18.51 -9.72 -10.83
N LEU A 75 -18.62 -10.31 -9.63
CA LEU A 75 -19.91 -10.72 -9.08
C LEU A 75 -20.82 -9.52 -8.83
N TYR A 76 -20.29 -8.41 -8.33
CA TYR A 76 -21.05 -7.18 -8.15
C TYR A 76 -21.56 -6.64 -9.50
N VAL A 77 -20.73 -6.61 -10.55
CA VAL A 77 -21.18 -6.18 -11.88
C VAL A 77 -22.22 -7.12 -12.49
N GLU A 78 -22.09 -8.43 -12.28
CA GLU A 78 -23.02 -9.43 -12.84
C GLU A 78 -24.36 -9.51 -12.10
N THR A 79 -24.38 -9.18 -10.81
CA THR A 79 -25.56 -9.40 -9.95
C THR A 79 -26.17 -8.13 -9.37
N GLU A 80 -25.44 -7.01 -9.40
CA GLU A 80 -25.77 -5.76 -8.71
C GLU A 80 -26.07 -5.96 -7.21
N ASP A 81 -25.50 -7.00 -6.61
CA ASP A 81 -25.73 -7.35 -5.20
C ASP A 81 -24.72 -6.62 -4.31
N ASP A 82 -25.19 -5.60 -3.60
CA ASP A 82 -24.38 -4.83 -2.64
C ASP A 82 -23.68 -5.70 -1.59
N ARG A 83 -24.18 -6.91 -1.31
CA ARG A 83 -23.54 -7.83 -0.36
C ARG A 83 -22.17 -8.28 -0.80
N VAL A 84 -21.83 -8.22 -2.09
CA VAL A 84 -20.50 -8.59 -2.62
C VAL A 84 -19.72 -7.41 -3.17
N LYS A 85 -20.27 -6.20 -3.09
CA LYS A 85 -19.60 -4.98 -3.53
C LYS A 85 -18.28 -4.78 -2.75
N PRO A 86 -17.11 -4.79 -3.42
CA PRO A 86 -15.87 -4.52 -2.72
C PRO A 86 -15.84 -3.08 -2.19
N ASP A 87 -15.25 -2.89 -1.01
CA ASP A 87 -15.06 -1.59 -0.36
C ASP A 87 -13.57 -1.23 -0.25
N VAL A 88 -13.26 -0.01 0.22
CA VAL A 88 -11.90 0.47 0.43
C VAL A 88 -11.06 -0.48 1.30
N VAL A 89 -11.69 -1.23 2.21
CA VAL A 89 -11.00 -2.22 3.05
C VAL A 89 -10.53 -3.40 2.22
N ALA A 90 -11.38 -3.94 1.33
CA ALA A 90 -11.00 -5.01 0.41
C ALA A 90 -9.83 -4.59 -0.50
N TYR A 91 -9.92 -3.42 -1.13
CA TYR A 91 -8.84 -2.87 -1.98
C TYR A 91 -7.55 -2.65 -1.18
N SER A 92 -7.62 -1.95 -0.05
CA SER A 92 -6.46 -1.66 0.80
C SER A 92 -5.79 -2.92 1.34
N THR A 93 -6.57 -3.98 1.59
CA THR A 93 -6.02 -5.27 2.03
C THR A 93 -5.21 -5.95 0.93
N VAL A 94 -5.66 -5.91 -0.33
CA VAL A 94 -4.89 -6.44 -1.46
C VAL A 94 -3.66 -5.58 -1.74
N ILE A 95 -3.77 -4.24 -1.68
CA ILE A 95 -2.63 -3.32 -1.80
C ILE A 95 -1.57 -3.66 -0.75
N ASN A 96 -1.97 -3.87 0.50
CA ASN A 96 -1.07 -4.29 1.57
C ASN A 96 -0.46 -5.68 1.34
N ALA A 97 -1.18 -6.60 0.71
CA ALA A 97 -0.65 -7.91 0.32
C ALA A 97 0.51 -7.76 -0.67
N TRP A 98 0.34 -6.91 -1.69
CA TRP A 98 1.39 -6.58 -2.65
C TRP A 98 2.54 -5.81 -2.00
N ALA A 99 2.27 -4.82 -1.15
CA ALA A 99 3.31 -4.05 -0.45
C ALA A 99 4.22 -4.89 0.45
N LYS A 100 3.70 -5.98 1.01
CA LYS A 100 4.47 -6.96 1.80
C LYS A 100 5.15 -8.04 0.96
N SER A 101 4.78 -8.13 -0.32
CA SER A 101 5.34 -9.10 -1.25
C SER A 101 6.79 -8.77 -1.57
N ARG A 102 7.55 -9.81 -1.93
CA ARG A 102 8.91 -9.68 -2.49
C ARG A 102 8.96 -10.14 -3.95
N GLU A 103 7.80 -10.36 -4.55
CA GLU A 103 7.68 -10.65 -5.97
C GLU A 103 8.06 -9.39 -6.77
N GLY A 104 8.72 -9.55 -7.91
CA GLY A 104 9.05 -8.42 -8.78
C GLY A 104 7.77 -7.82 -9.37
N GLY A 105 7.74 -6.50 -9.53
CA GLY A 105 6.55 -5.81 -10.01
C GLY A 105 5.48 -5.58 -8.92
N ALA A 106 5.75 -5.94 -7.67
CA ALA A 106 4.80 -5.80 -6.58
C ALA A 106 4.30 -4.36 -6.34
N PRO A 107 5.16 -3.32 -6.33
CA PRO A 107 4.66 -1.97 -6.11
C PRO A 107 3.80 -1.46 -7.29
N GLU A 108 4.10 -1.83 -8.53
CA GLU A 108 3.27 -1.50 -9.70
C GLU A 108 1.91 -2.21 -9.65
N ARG A 109 1.85 -3.43 -9.11
CA ARG A 109 0.57 -4.10 -8.85
C ARG A 109 -0.24 -3.40 -7.76
N ALA A 110 0.42 -2.94 -6.69
CA ALA A 110 -0.23 -2.15 -5.64
C ALA A 110 -0.78 -0.83 -6.20
N GLU A 111 0.02 -0.14 -7.03
CA GLU A 111 -0.37 1.10 -7.73
C GLU A 111 -1.57 0.87 -8.67
N ALA A 112 -1.53 -0.18 -9.49
CA ALA A 112 -2.64 -0.49 -10.40
C ALA A 112 -3.97 -0.77 -9.68
N ILE A 113 -3.92 -1.29 -8.44
CA ILE A 113 -5.11 -1.51 -7.62
C ILE A 113 -5.60 -0.19 -7.00
N LEU A 114 -4.70 0.70 -6.61
CA LEU A 114 -5.06 2.06 -6.18
C LEU A 114 -5.76 2.83 -7.30
N HIS A 115 -5.21 2.83 -8.52
CA HIS A 115 -5.85 3.47 -9.68
C HIS A 115 -7.23 2.89 -9.99
N ARG A 116 -7.42 1.58 -9.80
CA ARG A 116 -8.76 0.95 -9.92
C ARG A 116 -9.74 1.45 -8.85
N LEU A 117 -9.27 1.63 -7.61
CA LEU A 117 -10.09 2.17 -6.53
C LEU A 117 -10.48 3.63 -6.80
N GLU A 118 -9.50 4.47 -7.21
CA GLU A 118 -9.74 5.85 -7.63
C GLU A 118 -10.78 5.92 -8.74
N HIS A 119 -10.59 5.14 -9.81
CA HIS A 119 -11.54 5.11 -10.91
C HIS A 119 -12.93 4.65 -10.46
N ALA A 120 -13.03 3.61 -9.63
CA ALA A 120 -14.32 3.15 -9.10
C ALA A 120 -15.02 4.22 -8.25
N TYR A 121 -14.26 4.97 -7.45
CA TYR A 121 -14.77 6.11 -6.70
C TYR A 121 -15.25 7.24 -7.61
N GLU A 122 -14.45 7.66 -8.59
CA GLU A 122 -14.80 8.73 -9.52
C GLU A 122 -16.07 8.41 -10.34
N GLN A 123 -16.27 7.14 -10.72
CA GLN A 123 -17.45 6.73 -11.49
C GLN A 123 -18.74 6.66 -10.64
N THR A 124 -18.62 6.36 -9.35
CA THR A 124 -19.79 6.06 -8.49
C THR A 124 -20.06 7.13 -7.44
N ASN A 125 -19.06 7.94 -7.10
CA ASN A 125 -19.02 8.84 -5.96
C ASN A 125 -19.38 8.13 -4.63
N ASP A 126 -19.11 6.84 -4.52
CA ASP A 126 -19.41 6.03 -3.34
C ASP A 126 -18.35 6.23 -2.27
N VAL A 127 -18.74 6.80 -1.13
CA VAL A 127 -17.85 7.02 0.02
C VAL A 127 -17.16 5.74 0.53
N HIS A 128 -17.75 4.56 0.30
CA HIS A 128 -17.14 3.27 0.66
C HIS A 128 -15.98 2.86 -0.26
N LEU A 129 -15.83 3.51 -1.42
CA LEU A 129 -14.74 3.32 -2.37
C LEU A 129 -13.70 4.44 -2.32
N GLN A 130 -13.88 5.45 -1.47
CA GLN A 130 -12.97 6.59 -1.39
C GLN A 130 -11.57 6.14 -0.89
N PRO A 131 -10.51 6.28 -1.71
CA PRO A 131 -9.14 6.08 -1.24
C PRO A 131 -8.82 7.00 -0.06
N ASN A 132 -8.01 6.51 0.88
CA ASN A 132 -7.61 7.29 2.05
C ASN A 132 -6.09 7.28 2.27
N VAL A 133 -5.64 8.03 3.28
CA VAL A 133 -4.22 8.14 3.64
C VAL A 133 -3.53 6.80 3.81
N VAL A 134 -4.22 5.78 4.34
CA VAL A 134 -3.66 4.44 4.53
C VAL A 134 -3.42 3.77 3.18
N THR A 135 -4.38 3.88 2.25
CA THR A 135 -4.27 3.32 0.90
C THR A 135 -3.06 3.89 0.15
N TYR A 136 -2.93 5.22 0.07
CA TYR A 136 -1.78 5.88 -0.58
C TYR A 136 -0.46 5.56 0.12
N THR A 137 -0.40 5.71 1.44
CA THR A 137 0.83 5.46 2.21
C THR A 137 1.29 4.01 2.07
N THR A 138 0.37 3.06 1.89
CA THR A 138 0.71 1.65 1.64
C THR A 138 1.37 1.45 0.28
N VAL A 139 0.88 2.13 -0.78
CA VAL A 139 1.53 2.10 -2.11
C VAL A 139 2.89 2.78 -2.08
N ILE A 140 3.00 3.96 -1.46
CA ILE A 140 4.30 4.65 -1.27
C ILE A 140 5.29 3.74 -0.52
N SER A 141 4.82 3.07 0.53
CA SER A 141 5.63 2.10 1.28
C SER A 141 6.01 0.88 0.44
N ALA A 142 5.16 0.44 -0.50
CA ALA A 142 5.49 -0.66 -1.41
C ALA A 142 6.71 -0.29 -2.26
N TYR A 143 6.73 0.92 -2.84
CA TYR A 143 7.88 1.45 -3.57
C TYR A 143 9.10 1.64 -2.66
N ALA A 144 8.94 2.26 -1.49
CA ALA A 144 10.05 2.49 -0.54
C ALA A 144 10.75 1.20 -0.08
N ASN A 145 10.01 0.09 -0.02
CA ASN A 145 10.54 -1.24 0.31
C ASN A 145 10.99 -2.06 -0.92
N SER A 146 10.72 -1.57 -2.13
CA SER A 146 11.19 -2.19 -3.36
C SER A 146 12.67 -1.85 -3.58
N ASN A 147 13.37 -2.70 -4.34
CA ASN A 147 14.76 -2.43 -4.74
C ASN A 147 14.83 -1.96 -6.21
N GLU A 148 13.71 -1.48 -6.75
CA GLU A 148 13.66 -1.01 -8.13
C GLU A 148 14.35 0.35 -8.24
N PRO A 149 15.13 0.61 -9.30
CA PRO A 149 15.86 1.86 -9.47
C PRO A 149 14.97 3.11 -9.43
N ASP A 150 13.78 3.00 -10.01
CA ASP A 150 12.83 4.11 -10.15
C ASP A 150 11.86 4.23 -8.97
N ALA A 151 11.96 3.34 -7.96
CA ALA A 151 11.04 3.32 -6.83
C ALA A 151 10.93 4.64 -6.05
N PRO A 152 12.02 5.41 -5.81
CA PRO A 152 11.92 6.72 -5.18
C PRO A 152 11.14 7.74 -5.99
N LEU A 153 11.29 7.73 -7.32
CA LEU A 153 10.55 8.60 -8.22
C LEU A 153 9.05 8.25 -8.21
N MET A 154 8.73 6.97 -8.25
CA MET A 154 7.33 6.51 -8.21
C MET A 154 6.69 6.79 -6.85
N ALA A 155 7.40 6.56 -5.75
CA ALA A 155 6.93 6.90 -4.40
C ALA A 155 6.60 8.40 -4.27
N GLU A 156 7.47 9.26 -4.81
CA GLU A 156 7.25 10.71 -4.81
C GLU A 156 6.08 11.11 -5.71
N ALA A 157 5.95 10.53 -6.90
CA ALA A 157 4.83 10.80 -7.80
C ALA A 157 3.47 10.47 -7.17
N ILE A 158 3.38 9.39 -6.39
CA ILE A 158 2.15 9.03 -5.65
C ILE A 158 1.84 10.05 -4.54
N LEU A 159 2.86 10.56 -3.84
CA LEU A 159 2.67 11.63 -2.85
C LEU A 159 2.20 12.93 -3.51
N GLU A 160 2.76 13.30 -4.66
CA GLU A 160 2.36 14.49 -5.40
C GLU A 160 0.92 14.38 -5.92
N HIS A 161 0.52 13.21 -6.42
CA HIS A 161 -0.85 12.92 -6.80
C HIS A 161 -1.81 13.06 -5.61
N MET A 162 -1.45 12.47 -4.46
CA MET A 162 -2.21 12.58 -3.22
C MET A 162 -2.40 14.04 -2.75
N GLU A 163 -1.36 14.87 -2.86
CA GLU A 163 -1.46 16.31 -2.57
C GLU A 163 -2.32 17.07 -3.59
N ALA A 164 -2.23 16.72 -4.87
CA ALA A 164 -3.05 17.32 -5.91
C ALA A 164 -4.54 17.01 -5.69
N LEU A 165 -4.87 15.76 -5.35
CA LEU A 165 -6.23 15.35 -5.00
C LEU A 165 -6.75 16.12 -3.78
N TYR A 166 -5.98 16.19 -2.70
CA TYR A 166 -6.38 16.96 -1.51
C TYR A 166 -6.60 18.46 -1.80
N LYS A 167 -5.76 19.07 -2.65
CA LYS A 167 -5.92 20.47 -3.07
C LYS A 167 -7.10 20.71 -4.00
N SER A 168 -7.60 19.66 -4.68
CA SER A 168 -8.69 19.78 -5.65
C SER A 168 -10.08 19.96 -5.02
N GLY A 169 -10.26 19.67 -3.72
CA GLY A 169 -11.49 19.98 -2.98
C GLY A 169 -11.80 19.02 -1.82
N GLU A 170 -12.87 19.35 -1.07
CA GLU A 170 -13.31 18.65 0.15
C GLU A 170 -13.59 17.15 -0.04
N VAL A 171 -13.86 16.72 -1.27
CA VAL A 171 -14.15 15.32 -1.61
C VAL A 171 -12.95 14.40 -1.35
N TRP A 172 -11.74 14.91 -1.11
CA TRP A 172 -10.53 14.11 -0.86
C TRP A 172 -9.93 14.30 0.54
N GLU A 173 -10.73 14.73 1.53
CA GLU A 173 -10.26 14.92 2.92
C GLU A 173 -9.63 13.64 3.50
N GLY A 174 -10.21 12.46 3.20
CA GLY A 174 -9.68 11.17 3.64
C GLY A 174 -8.29 10.84 3.05
N ALA A 175 -7.93 11.45 1.92
CA ALA A 175 -6.65 11.30 1.24
C ALA A 175 -5.64 12.39 1.60
N LYS A 176 -5.89 13.21 2.62
CA LYS A 176 -4.93 14.21 3.10
C LYS A 176 -3.57 13.57 3.43
N PRO A 177 -2.47 13.99 2.79
CA PRO A 177 -1.11 13.55 3.13
C PRO A 177 -0.79 13.80 4.59
N ARG A 178 -0.11 12.85 5.23
CA ARG A 178 0.33 12.95 6.62
C ARG A 178 1.82 12.71 6.75
N THR A 179 2.39 12.99 7.93
CA THR A 179 3.80 12.72 8.26
C THR A 179 4.27 11.32 7.85
N ALA A 180 3.42 10.29 7.97
CA ALA A 180 3.75 8.93 7.54
C ALA A 180 3.98 8.81 6.02
N SER A 181 3.20 9.52 5.20
CA SER A 181 3.31 9.52 3.74
C SER A 181 4.60 10.21 3.29
N TYR A 182 4.91 11.38 3.87
CA TYR A 182 6.19 12.09 3.61
C TYR A 182 7.39 11.26 4.04
N ASN A 183 7.39 10.72 5.27
CA ASN A 183 8.49 9.89 5.76
C ASN A 183 8.71 8.63 4.89
N ALA A 184 7.65 8.05 4.33
CA ALA A 184 7.81 6.92 3.41
C ALA A 184 8.54 7.31 2.11
N VAL A 185 8.27 8.50 1.56
CA VAL A 185 9.01 9.04 0.39
C VAL A 185 10.45 9.39 0.75
N ILE A 186 10.68 10.04 1.91
CA ILE A 186 12.03 10.36 2.41
C ILE A 186 12.85 9.06 2.60
N ASP A 187 12.29 8.04 3.23
CA ASP A 187 12.93 6.74 3.41
C ASP A 187 13.25 6.07 2.07
N SER A 188 12.33 6.16 1.08
CA SER A 188 12.55 5.66 -0.28
C SER A 188 13.78 6.31 -0.93
N TRP A 189 13.86 7.63 -0.91
CA TRP A 189 15.02 8.38 -1.40
C TRP A 189 16.29 8.07 -0.61
N ALA A 190 16.22 7.99 0.72
CA ALA A 190 17.37 7.68 1.58
C ALA A 190 17.95 6.26 1.37
N ARG A 191 17.14 5.34 0.86
CA ARG A 191 17.55 3.97 0.51
C ARG A 191 18.06 3.82 -0.93
N ALA A 192 17.77 4.78 -1.81
CA ALA A 192 18.18 4.76 -3.21
C ALA A 192 19.70 4.54 -3.35
N SER A 193 20.08 3.52 -4.12
CA SER A 193 21.46 3.03 -4.19
C SER A 193 22.32 3.71 -5.28
N HIS A 194 21.68 4.31 -6.29
CA HIS A 194 22.29 4.71 -7.56
C HIS A 194 22.53 6.23 -7.73
N THR A 195 21.88 7.12 -6.97
CA THR A 195 21.92 8.59 -7.18
C THR A 195 22.13 9.34 -5.86
N ILE A 196 23.25 9.14 -5.18
CA ILE A 196 23.30 9.40 -3.72
C ILE A 196 23.26 10.89 -3.34
N GLU A 197 23.77 11.79 -4.17
CA GLU A 197 23.68 13.24 -3.91
C GLU A 197 22.32 13.79 -4.30
N GLU A 198 21.83 13.48 -5.51
CA GLU A 198 20.49 13.85 -5.95
C GLU A 198 19.41 13.27 -5.02
N ALA A 199 19.52 12.00 -4.62
CA ALA A 199 18.59 11.35 -3.70
C ALA A 199 18.61 11.98 -2.30
N ALA A 200 19.79 12.40 -1.81
CA ALA A 200 19.87 13.13 -0.54
C ALA A 200 19.22 14.51 -0.66
N GLN A 201 19.44 15.21 -1.77
CA GLN A 201 18.78 16.49 -2.06
C GLN A 201 17.27 16.31 -2.15
N ARG A 202 16.77 15.30 -2.86
CA ARG A 202 15.32 15.01 -2.96
C ARG A 202 14.72 14.68 -1.60
N ALA A 203 15.40 13.91 -0.77
CA ALA A 203 14.95 13.64 0.60
C ALA A 203 14.83 14.94 1.43
N GLU A 204 15.79 15.86 1.28
CA GLU A 204 15.76 17.18 1.93
C GLU A 204 14.66 18.08 1.36
N ASP A 205 14.46 18.12 0.04
CA ASP A 205 13.40 18.89 -0.61
C ASP A 205 12.01 18.47 -0.08
N ILE A 206 11.79 17.17 0.13
CA ILE A 206 10.55 16.63 0.70
C ILE A 206 10.39 17.03 2.18
N LEU A 207 11.47 17.05 2.97
CA LEU A 207 11.44 17.53 4.34
C LEU A 207 11.13 19.04 4.41
N GLU A 208 11.76 19.86 3.56
CA GLU A 208 11.46 21.29 3.48
C GLU A 208 10.02 21.56 3.06
N ARG A 209 9.49 20.77 2.12
CA ARG A 209 8.08 20.85 1.71
C ARG A 209 7.15 20.61 2.90
N MET A 210 7.47 19.60 3.70
CA MET A 210 6.74 19.24 4.91
C MET A 210 6.79 20.36 5.97
N GLU A 211 7.96 20.95 6.21
CA GLU A 211 8.13 22.14 7.08
C GLU A 211 7.32 23.34 6.59
N LYS A 212 7.35 23.63 5.28
CA LYS A 212 6.59 24.74 4.67
C LYS A 212 5.09 24.54 4.86
N LEU A 213 4.58 23.32 4.66
CA LEU A 213 3.16 23.01 4.84
C LEU A 213 2.72 23.11 6.30
N HIS A 214 3.52 22.58 7.24
CA HIS A 214 3.26 22.70 8.66
C HIS A 214 3.23 24.16 9.11
N ASN A 215 4.25 24.94 8.75
CA ASN A 215 4.37 26.35 9.15
C ASN A 215 3.31 27.26 8.51
N ALA A 216 2.88 26.97 7.27
CA ALA A 216 1.89 27.80 6.58
C ALA A 216 0.47 27.62 7.14
N ASN A 217 0.13 26.41 7.59
CA ASN A 217 -1.24 26.04 7.97
C ASN A 217 -1.41 25.68 9.46
N ASP A 218 -0.33 25.71 10.25
CA ASP A 218 -0.27 25.14 11.62
C ASP A 218 -0.80 23.69 11.64
N ASP A 219 -0.46 22.94 10.59
CA ASP A 219 -1.05 21.63 10.33
C ASP A 219 -0.22 20.53 11.01
N ALA A 220 -0.71 20.07 12.16
CA ALA A 220 -0.10 18.99 12.93
C ALA A 220 -0.06 17.64 12.19
N ASP A 221 -0.89 17.45 11.16
CA ASP A 221 -0.92 16.19 10.41
C ASP A 221 0.33 15.98 9.55
N VAL A 222 1.06 17.05 9.25
CA VAL A 222 2.30 17.06 8.45
C VAL A 222 3.49 17.59 9.24
N GLU A 223 3.44 17.56 10.57
CA GLU A 223 4.55 18.02 11.41
C GLU A 223 5.80 17.13 11.23
N PRO A 224 6.96 17.71 10.86
CA PRO A 224 8.23 16.97 10.77
C PRO A 224 8.63 16.45 12.14
N ASN A 225 9.13 15.22 12.18
CA ASN A 225 9.53 14.61 13.44
C ASN A 225 10.95 14.07 13.38
N THR A 226 11.42 13.48 14.49
CA THR A 226 12.78 12.93 14.59
C THR A 226 13.09 11.95 13.47
N ARG A 227 12.11 11.17 13.00
CA ARG A 227 12.29 10.23 11.89
C ARG A 227 12.56 10.97 10.59
N SER A 228 11.79 12.02 10.27
CA SER A 228 11.95 12.85 9.08
C SER A 228 13.38 13.38 8.97
N TYR A 229 13.88 14.03 10.03
CA TYR A 229 15.26 14.54 10.06
C TYR A 229 16.32 13.42 10.02
N SER A 230 16.10 12.33 10.76
CA SER A 230 17.06 11.22 10.82
C SER A 230 17.24 10.55 9.45
N GLU A 231 16.17 10.39 8.68
CA GLU A 231 16.22 9.79 7.34
C GLU A 231 16.95 10.70 6.33
N VAL A 232 16.74 12.02 6.39
CA VAL A 232 17.48 13.00 5.58
C VAL A 232 18.98 13.03 5.95
N ILE A 233 19.31 13.08 7.25
CA ILE A 233 20.70 13.01 7.73
C ILE A 233 21.36 11.70 7.26
N PHE A 234 20.61 10.59 7.34
CA PHE A 234 21.08 9.30 6.86
C PHE A 234 21.36 9.32 5.35
N ALA A 235 20.49 9.93 4.54
CA ALA A 235 20.71 10.10 3.11
C ALA A 235 22.01 10.88 2.81
N TRP A 236 22.21 12.03 3.46
CA TRP A 236 23.42 12.85 3.35
C TRP A 236 24.69 12.13 3.86
N SER A 237 24.58 11.28 4.88
CA SER A 237 25.73 10.51 5.39
C SER A 237 26.24 9.51 4.35
N LYS A 238 25.33 8.90 3.57
CA LYS A 238 25.68 7.96 2.50
C LYS A 238 26.29 8.67 1.30
N SER A 239 25.83 9.88 0.96
CA SER A 239 26.33 10.64 -0.20
C SER A 239 27.81 10.98 -0.04
N ARG A 240 28.19 11.43 1.17
CA ARG A 240 29.57 11.71 1.54
C ARG A 240 30.46 10.45 1.54
N ALA A 241 29.97 9.33 2.10
CA ALA A 241 30.76 8.10 2.22
C ALA A 241 31.16 7.49 0.86
N LYS A 242 30.24 7.44 -0.12
CA LYS A 242 30.58 6.96 -1.47
C LYS A 242 31.34 8.00 -2.30
N GLY A 243 31.14 9.30 -2.08
CA GLY A 243 31.94 10.35 -2.72
C GLY A 243 33.43 10.26 -2.38
N VAL A 244 33.77 9.90 -1.13
CA VAL A 244 35.16 9.63 -0.71
C VAL A 244 35.67 8.31 -1.34
N ALA A 245 34.87 7.25 -1.36
CA ALA A 245 35.26 5.97 -1.99
C ALA A 245 35.50 6.08 -3.50
N LEU A 246 34.68 6.85 -4.22
CA LEU A 246 34.83 7.12 -5.66
C LEU A 246 36.08 7.96 -5.97
N LYS A 247 36.46 8.88 -5.07
CA LYS A 247 37.72 9.65 -5.19
C LYS A 247 38.94 8.78 -4.91
N ALA A 248 38.86 7.87 -3.94
CA ALA A 248 39.95 6.94 -3.59
C ALA A 248 40.21 5.87 -4.67
N LEU A 249 39.19 5.46 -5.44
CA LEU A 249 39.34 4.52 -6.56
C LEU A 249 39.91 5.17 -7.84
N LYS A 250 39.98 6.50 -7.90
CA LYS A 250 40.54 7.28 -9.03
C LYS A 250 41.96 7.79 -8.78
N MET A 251 42.54 7.47 -7.62
CA MET A 251 43.93 7.76 -7.24
C MET A 251 44.76 6.47 -7.31
#